data_AF-A0AAN8VFZ3-F1
#
_entry.id   AF-A0AAN8VFZ3-F1
#
_cell.length_a   1.000
_cell.length_b   1.000
_cell.length_c   1.000
_cell.angle_alpha   90.00
_cell.angle_beta   90.00
_cell.angle_gamma   90.00
#
_symmetry.space_group_name_H-M   'P 1'
#
loop_
_entity.id
_entity.type
_entity.pdbx_description
1 polymer ?
#
loop_
_entity_poly.entity_id
_entity_poly.type
_entity_poly.pdbx_seq_one_letter_code
_entity_poly.pdbx_strand_id
1 'polypeptide(L)'
;MADNITHRPKQQLQQHTQSYQLVKAATAATAGCSLLVVARLTTVAATVIGLTITTPLLVIFSLVLVPAVTVVFLLLSGFLAARGFGVKAVTVLSWTYRYVTGKHPPGADRIDEVRQKTASKAREIKEKAE
;
A
#
# COMPACT_ATOMS: atom_id res chain seq x y z
N MET A 1 -53.69 -13.93 -19.73
CA MET A 1 -53.31 -13.88 -18.30
C MET A 1 -52.30 -14.99 -18.04
N ALA A 2 -51.06 -14.79 -17.62
CA ALA A 2 -50.14 -13.67 -17.59
C ALA A 2 -48.76 -14.33 -17.41
N ASP A 3 -47.77 -13.93 -18.19
CA ASP A 3 -46.36 -14.18 -17.93
C ASP A 3 -46.02 -13.81 -16.48
N ASN A 4 -45.53 -14.76 -15.67
CA ASN A 4 -44.87 -14.43 -14.41
C ASN A 4 -43.54 -15.18 -14.25
N ILE A 5 -42.57 -14.69 -15.01
CA ILE A 5 -41.23 -14.33 -14.53
C ILE A 5 -40.47 -15.43 -13.77
N THR A 6 -39.82 -16.26 -14.58
CA THR A 6 -38.50 -16.83 -14.34
C THR A 6 -37.50 -15.74 -13.93
N HIS A 7 -37.26 -15.51 -12.64
CA HIS A 7 -36.01 -14.89 -12.15
C HIS A 7 -35.94 -15.01 -10.62
N ARG A 8 -35.00 -15.83 -10.10
CA ARG A 8 -34.14 -15.60 -8.90
C ARG A 8 -33.63 -16.92 -8.27
N PRO A 9 -32.56 -17.56 -8.79
CA PRO A 9 -31.75 -18.44 -7.94
C PRO A 9 -30.32 -17.95 -7.70
N LYS A 10 -29.89 -16.80 -8.27
CA LYS A 10 -28.47 -16.40 -8.21
C LYS A 10 -28.06 -15.46 -7.07
N GLN A 11 -28.99 -14.82 -6.36
CA GLN A 11 -28.64 -13.88 -5.28
C GLN A 11 -28.43 -14.54 -3.91
N GLN A 12 -29.03 -15.71 -3.64
CA GLN A 12 -28.96 -16.34 -2.32
C GLN A 12 -27.66 -17.13 -2.08
N LEU A 13 -27.06 -17.72 -3.12
CA LEU A 13 -25.81 -18.47 -2.99
C LEU A 13 -24.61 -17.55 -2.73
N GLN A 14 -24.61 -16.34 -3.31
CA GLN A 14 -23.51 -15.38 -3.19
C GLN A 14 -23.41 -14.76 -1.78
N GLN A 15 -24.54 -14.60 -1.09
CA GLN A 15 -24.59 -14.04 0.25
C GLN A 15 -24.10 -15.05 1.31
N HIS A 16 -24.35 -16.35 1.09
CA HIS A 16 -23.83 -17.43 1.94
C HIS A 16 -22.31 -17.61 1.79
N THR A 17 -21.77 -17.46 0.57
CA THR A 17 -20.31 -17.51 0.38
C THR A 17 -19.60 -16.28 0.96
N GLN A 18 -20.19 -15.09 0.88
CA GLN A 18 -19.58 -13.89 1.47
C GLN A 18 -19.60 -13.89 2.99
N SER A 19 -20.68 -14.37 3.63
CA SER A 19 -20.72 -14.51 5.09
C SER A 19 -19.75 -15.58 5.58
N TYR A 20 -19.63 -16.73 4.90
CA TYR A 20 -18.62 -17.75 5.25
C TYR A 20 -17.19 -17.25 5.06
N GLN A 21 -16.92 -16.42 4.05
CA GLN A 21 -15.60 -15.81 3.84
C GLN A 21 -15.31 -14.71 4.85
N LEU A 22 -16.31 -13.90 5.25
CA LEU A 22 -16.15 -12.96 6.36
C LEU A 22 -15.97 -13.68 7.70
N VAL A 23 -16.64 -14.82 7.92
CA VAL A 23 -16.47 -15.63 9.14
C VAL A 23 -15.12 -16.35 9.13
N LYS A 24 -14.66 -16.89 7.99
CA LYS A 24 -13.30 -17.42 7.84
C LYS A 24 -12.24 -16.33 8.02
N ALA A 25 -12.45 -15.15 7.45
CA ALA A 25 -11.56 -14.02 7.60
C ALA A 25 -11.59 -13.47 9.02
N ALA A 26 -12.73 -13.46 9.71
CA ALA A 26 -12.86 -13.04 11.10
C ALA A 26 -12.21 -14.05 12.05
N THR A 27 -12.32 -15.35 11.78
CA THR A 27 -11.62 -16.39 12.54
C THR A 27 -10.12 -16.36 12.25
N ALA A 28 -9.70 -16.17 10.99
CA ALA A 28 -8.30 -15.99 10.63
C ALA A 28 -7.71 -14.70 11.19
N ALA A 29 -8.51 -13.62 11.26
CA ALA A 29 -8.13 -12.36 11.89
C ALA A 29 -8.06 -12.52 13.41
N THR A 30 -8.96 -13.26 14.04
CA THR A 30 -8.92 -13.53 15.49
C THR A 30 -7.71 -14.40 15.83
N ALA A 31 -7.43 -15.44 15.03
CA ALA A 31 -6.22 -16.25 15.17
C ALA A 31 -4.94 -15.44 14.92
N GLY A 32 -4.94 -14.57 13.90
CA GLY A 32 -3.87 -13.63 13.63
C GLY A 32 -3.68 -12.62 14.78
N CYS A 33 -4.75 -12.09 15.36
CA CYS A 33 -4.72 -11.19 16.50
C CYS A 33 -4.16 -11.88 17.75
N SER A 34 -4.57 -13.11 18.05
CA SER A 34 -4.00 -13.88 19.17
C SER A 34 -2.52 -14.16 18.97
N LEU A 35 -2.12 -14.55 17.76
CA LEU A 35 -0.71 -14.74 17.41
C LEU A 35 0.08 -13.43 17.48
N LEU A 36 -0.52 -12.29 17.12
CA LEU A 36 0.10 -10.97 17.24
C LEU A 36 0.28 -10.54 18.70
N VAL A 37 -0.69 -10.82 19.57
CA VAL A 37 -0.59 -10.54 21.02
C VAL A 37 0.51 -11.40 21.66
N VAL A 38 0.51 -12.71 21.37
CA VAL A 38 1.57 -13.62 21.85
C VAL A 38 2.91 -13.24 21.27
N ALA A 39 2.99 -12.91 19.98
CA ALA A 39 4.21 -12.42 19.36
C ALA A 39 4.68 -11.14 20.04
N ARG A 40 3.83 -10.13 20.26
CA ARG A 40 4.25 -8.89 20.94
C ARG A 40 4.79 -9.15 22.34
N LEU A 41 4.13 -10.00 23.12
CA LEU A 41 4.54 -10.29 24.50
C LEU A 41 5.86 -11.07 24.54
N THR A 42 5.98 -12.12 23.72
CA THR A 42 7.20 -12.94 23.62
C THR A 42 8.35 -12.16 23.00
N THR A 43 8.07 -11.30 22.01
CA THR A 43 9.08 -10.47 21.37
C THR A 43 9.68 -9.49 22.35
N VAL A 44 8.91 -8.92 23.29
CA VAL A 44 9.47 -8.02 24.33
C VAL A 44 10.43 -8.77 25.25
N ALA A 45 10.05 -9.94 25.77
CA ALA A 45 10.95 -10.74 26.62
C ALA A 45 12.21 -11.22 25.86
N ALA A 46 12.03 -11.70 24.63
CA ALA A 46 13.13 -12.09 23.76
C ALA A 46 14.02 -10.90 23.36
N THR A 47 13.45 -9.70 23.21
CA THR A 47 14.21 -8.47 22.93
C THR A 47 15.02 -8.05 24.13
N VAL A 48 14.51 -8.16 25.36
CA VAL A 48 15.27 -7.80 26.57
C VAL A 48 16.43 -8.77 26.80
N ILE A 49 16.17 -10.08 26.70
CA ILE A 49 17.20 -11.12 26.85
C ILE A 49 18.22 -11.03 25.70
N GLY A 50 17.70 -10.85 24.48
CA GLY A 50 18.48 -10.57 23.29
C GLY A 50 19.36 -9.35 23.51
N LEU A 51 18.81 -8.22 23.97
CA LEU A 51 19.54 -6.97 24.19
C LEU A 51 20.68 -7.16 25.18
N THR A 52 20.48 -7.87 26.29
CA THR A 52 21.54 -8.09 27.29
C THR A 52 22.72 -8.89 26.76
N ILE A 53 22.49 -9.91 25.91
CA ILE A 53 23.56 -10.68 25.25
C ILE A 53 24.12 -9.92 24.03
N THR A 54 23.25 -9.16 23.38
CA THR A 54 23.53 -8.35 22.20
C THR A 54 24.38 -7.14 22.61
N THR A 55 24.22 -6.49 23.76
CA THR A 55 25.01 -5.31 24.15
C THR A 55 26.53 -5.51 24.13
N PRO A 56 27.11 -6.55 24.76
CA PRO A 56 28.55 -6.81 24.65
C PRO A 56 28.95 -7.34 23.25
N LEU A 57 28.08 -8.13 22.61
CA LEU A 57 28.32 -8.65 21.27
C LEU A 57 28.30 -7.54 20.22
N LEU A 58 27.41 -6.56 20.32
CA LEU A 58 27.26 -5.36 19.49
C LEU A 58 28.40 -4.39 19.63
N VAL A 59 29.20 -4.43 20.70
CA VAL A 59 30.39 -3.59 20.81
C VAL A 59 31.52 -4.17 19.95
N ILE A 60 31.63 -5.49 19.86
CA ILE A 60 32.66 -6.19 19.08
C ILE A 60 32.20 -6.43 17.63
N PHE A 61 30.93 -6.80 17.44
CA PHE A 61 30.24 -6.85 16.16
C PHE A 61 29.78 -5.47 15.67
N SER A 62 29.91 -4.37 16.44
CA SER A 62 29.46 -3.02 16.00
C SER A 62 30.02 -2.65 14.64
N LEU A 63 31.30 -2.97 14.45
CA LEU A 63 32.01 -2.69 13.22
C LEU A 63 31.48 -3.50 12.02
N VAL A 64 30.88 -4.67 12.27
CA VAL A 64 30.37 -5.58 11.22
C VAL A 64 28.83 -5.60 11.12
N LEU A 65 28.12 -5.18 12.18
CA LEU A 65 26.67 -5.19 12.24
C LEU A 65 26.08 -3.90 11.70
N VAL A 66 26.78 -2.76 11.83
CA VAL A 66 26.41 -1.53 11.13
C VAL A 66 26.23 -1.81 9.63
N PRO A 67 27.20 -2.40 8.90
CA PRO A 67 27.01 -2.70 7.48
C PRO A 67 25.93 -3.77 7.22
N ALA A 68 25.81 -4.81 8.05
CA ALA A 68 24.78 -5.85 7.87
C ALA A 68 23.35 -5.29 8.02
N VAL A 69 23.13 -4.46 9.04
CA VAL A 69 21.83 -3.80 9.28
C VAL A 69 21.54 -2.80 8.18
N THR A 70 22.52 -2.05 7.68
CA THR A 70 22.33 -1.18 6.52
C THR A 70 21.90 -1.97 5.29
N VAL A 71 22.51 -3.13 5.00
CA VAL A 71 22.09 -3.98 3.88
C VAL A 71 20.67 -4.49 4.06
N VAL A 72 20.32 -4.99 5.24
CA VAL A 72 18.95 -5.47 5.53
C VAL A 72 17.94 -4.32 5.44
N PHE A 73 18.26 -3.16 5.99
CA PHE A 73 17.39 -1.98 5.93
C PHE A 73 17.22 -1.47 4.49
N LEU A 74 18.29 -1.49 3.69
CA LEU A 74 18.23 -1.18 2.26
C LEU A 74 17.45 -2.24 1.48
N LEU A 75 17.52 -3.52 1.84
CA LEU A 75 16.72 -4.57 1.24
C LEU A 75 15.25 -4.41 1.58
N LEU A 76 14.89 -4.14 2.85
CA LEU A 76 13.50 -3.90 3.25
C LEU A 76 12.96 -2.60 2.66
N SER A 77 13.72 -1.50 2.73
CA SER A 77 13.35 -0.20 2.20
C SER A 77 13.27 -0.24 0.67
N GLY A 78 14.25 -0.87 0.01
CA GLY A 78 14.26 -1.13 -1.43
C GLY A 78 13.14 -2.07 -1.87
N PHE A 79 12.77 -3.06 -1.05
CA PHE A 79 11.63 -3.94 -1.32
C PHE A 79 10.29 -3.24 -1.11
N LEU A 80 10.14 -2.41 -0.07
CA LEU A 80 8.96 -1.56 0.11
C LEU A 80 8.84 -0.53 -1.01
N ALA A 81 9.96 0.07 -1.39
CA ALA A 81 10.07 0.95 -2.53
C ALA A 81 9.65 0.20 -3.79
N ALA A 82 10.21 -0.98 -4.09
CA ALA A 82 9.84 -1.80 -5.24
C ALA A 82 8.35 -2.23 -5.22
N ARG A 83 7.79 -2.52 -4.04
CA ARG A 83 6.39 -2.90 -3.85
C ARG A 83 5.43 -1.77 -4.18
N GLY A 84 5.78 -0.52 -3.85
CA GLY A 84 4.99 0.67 -4.23
C GLY A 84 5.35 1.24 -5.61
N PHE A 85 6.60 1.08 -6.03
CA PHE A 85 7.16 1.61 -7.26
C PHE A 85 6.69 0.80 -8.47
N GLY A 86 6.40 -0.49 -8.33
CA GLY A 86 5.80 -1.28 -9.42
C GLY A 86 4.51 -0.65 -9.94
N VAL A 87 3.60 -0.26 -9.06
CA VAL A 87 2.34 0.40 -9.45
C VAL A 87 2.60 1.79 -10.03
N LYS A 88 3.54 2.56 -9.46
CA LYS A 88 3.90 3.91 -9.95
C LYS A 88 4.56 3.86 -11.33
N ALA A 89 5.53 2.97 -11.54
CA ALA A 89 6.22 2.75 -12.80
C ALA A 89 5.25 2.26 -13.88
N VAL A 90 4.40 1.28 -13.58
CA VAL A 90 3.37 0.80 -14.52
C VAL A 90 2.35 1.91 -14.82
N THR A 91 2.00 2.76 -13.86
CA THR A 91 1.09 3.90 -14.08
C THR A 91 1.70 4.92 -15.03
N VAL A 92 2.96 5.32 -14.82
CA VAL A 92 3.66 6.29 -15.69
C VAL A 92 3.90 5.69 -17.08
N LEU A 93 4.30 4.42 -17.15
CA LEU A 93 4.52 3.72 -18.41
C LEU A 93 3.22 3.54 -19.19
N SER A 94 2.13 3.16 -18.52
CA SER A 94 0.80 3.06 -19.13
C SER A 94 0.29 4.42 -19.60
N TRP A 95 0.49 5.48 -18.82
CA TRP A 95 0.11 6.84 -19.20
C TRP A 95 0.88 7.33 -20.44
N THR A 96 2.20 7.14 -20.44
CA THR A 96 3.08 7.53 -21.56
C THR A 96 2.81 6.69 -22.80
N TYR A 97 2.77 5.36 -22.67
CA TYR A 97 2.46 4.44 -23.78
C TYR A 97 1.13 4.77 -24.44
N ARG A 98 0.11 5.08 -23.63
CA ARG A 98 -1.23 5.45 -24.11
C ARG A 98 -1.23 6.82 -24.80
N TYR A 99 -0.43 7.77 -24.31
CA TYR A 99 -0.18 9.06 -24.96
C TYR A 99 0.50 8.89 -26.33
N VAL A 100 1.56 8.08 -26.43
CA VAL A 100 2.24 7.83 -27.72
C VAL A 100 1.34 7.05 -28.69
N THR A 101 0.49 6.17 -28.17
CA THR A 101 -0.51 5.42 -28.96
C THR A 101 -1.71 6.29 -29.38
N GLY A 102 -1.71 7.60 -29.08
CA GLY A 102 -2.77 8.53 -29.47
C GLY A 102 -4.08 8.38 -28.69
N LYS A 103 -4.12 7.49 -27.69
CA LYS A 103 -5.23 7.41 -26.73
C LYS A 103 -4.94 8.44 -25.63
N HIS A 104 -5.43 9.66 -25.81
CA HIS A 104 -5.39 10.70 -24.76
C HIS A 104 -5.66 10.10 -23.37
N PRO A 105 -4.71 10.15 -22.44
CA PRO A 105 -4.81 9.43 -21.20
C PRO A 105 -5.84 10.11 -20.26
N PRO A 106 -6.68 9.34 -19.56
CA PRO A 106 -7.64 9.86 -18.59
C PRO A 106 -6.87 10.49 -17.43
N GLY A 107 -6.77 11.82 -17.42
CA GLY A 107 -6.03 12.59 -16.41
C GLY A 107 -5.20 13.74 -16.97
N ALA A 108 -4.84 13.74 -18.26
CA ALA A 108 -4.17 14.90 -18.87
C ALA A 108 -5.04 16.17 -18.75
N ASP A 109 -6.36 16.03 -18.95
CA ASP A 109 -7.35 17.09 -18.69
C ASP A 109 -7.29 17.66 -17.27
N ARG A 110 -7.06 16.81 -16.25
CA ARG A 110 -6.95 17.28 -14.87
C ARG A 110 -5.68 18.12 -14.68
N ILE A 111 -4.59 17.76 -15.34
CA ILE A 111 -3.33 18.49 -15.25
C ILE A 111 -3.47 19.83 -15.99
N ASP A 112 -4.11 19.86 -17.15
CA ASP A 112 -4.41 21.10 -17.89
C ASP A 112 -5.38 22.01 -17.11
N GLU A 113 -6.43 21.44 -16.50
CA GLU A 113 -7.38 22.19 -15.66
C GLU A 113 -6.67 22.83 -14.45
N VAL A 114 -5.79 22.08 -13.78
CA VAL A 114 -5.00 22.60 -12.65
C VAL A 114 -4.00 23.65 -13.12
N ARG A 115 -3.38 23.46 -14.28
CA ARG A 115 -2.42 24.41 -14.87
C ARG A 115 -3.11 25.71 -15.28
N GLN A 116 -4.29 25.63 -15.89
CA GLN A 116 -5.13 26.78 -16.25
C GLN A 116 -5.56 27.54 -14.99
N LYS A 117 -6.03 26.84 -13.95
CA LYS A 117 -6.41 27.46 -12.67
C LYS A 117 -5.23 28.07 -11.92
N THR A 118 -4.04 27.48 -12.03
CA THR A 118 -2.81 28.03 -11.43
C THR A 118 -2.31 29.24 -12.21
N ALA A 119 -2.38 29.21 -13.53
CA ALA A 119 -1.99 30.32 -14.39
C ALA A 119 -2.92 31.53 -14.23
N SER A 120 -4.24 31.30 -14.12
CA SER A 120 -5.19 32.39 -13.87
C SER A 120 -4.97 33.02 -12.49
N LYS A 121 -4.73 32.20 -11.46
CA LYS A 121 -4.38 32.68 -10.13
C LYS A 121 -3.07 33.46 -10.13
N ALA A 122 -2.03 32.97 -10.79
CA ALA A 122 -0.74 33.67 -10.92
C ALA A 122 -0.88 35.05 -11.59
N ARG A 123 -1.78 35.17 -12.58
CA ARG A 123 -2.03 36.43 -13.28
C ARG A 123 -2.77 37.44 -12.39
N GLU A 124 -3.69 36.97 -11.57
CA GLU A 124 -4.45 37.81 -10.61
C GLU A 124 -3.54 38.38 -9.50
N ILE A 125 -2.56 37.60 -9.00
CA ILE A 125 -1.59 38.11 -8.00
C ILE A 125 -0.63 39.11 -8.62
N LYS A 126 -0.24 38.92 -9.88
CA LYS A 126 0.60 39.87 -10.61
C LYS A 126 -0.11 41.21 -10.81
N GLU A 127 -1.42 41.20 -11.09
CA GLU A 127 -2.23 42.41 -11.26
C GLU A 127 -2.55 43.11 -9.93
N LYS A 128 -2.60 42.39 -8.81
CA LYS A 128 -2.80 42.98 -7.47
C LYS A 128 -1.52 43.50 -6.81
N ALA A 129 -0.36 43.08 -7.31
CA ALA A 129 0.95 43.51 -6.82
C ALA A 129 1.51 44.71 -7.61
N GLU A 130 0.83 45.13 -8.67
CA GLU A 130 1.10 46.30 -9.50
C GLU A 130 0.09 47.41 -9.15
#